data_AF-K1JCF5-F1
#
_entry.id   AF-K1JCF5-F1
#
_cell.length_a   1.000
_cell.length_b   1.000
_cell.length_c   1.000
_cell.angle_alpha   90.00
_cell.angle_beta   90.00
_cell.angle_gamma   90.00
#
_symmetry.space_group_name_H-M   'P 1'
#
loop_
_entity.id
_entity.type
_entity.pdbx_description
1 polymer ?
#
loop_
_entity_poly.entity_id
_entity_poly.type
_entity_poly.pdbx_seq_one_letter_code
_entity_poly.pdbx_strand_id
1 'polypeptide(L)'
;MASQFNATAERDVREAQFCRVAIYPPVRGWVGERVHLEVSNSLETLGTTDAKTGAGYYLVVDGAEEARAEAARIRGRAVELVRVGA
;
A
#
# COMPACT_ATOMS: atom_id res chain seq x y z
N MET A 1 14.05 12.33 9.16
CA MET A 1 13.06 12.42 8.06
C MET A 1 11.73 11.99 8.63
N ALA A 2 10.65 12.73 8.37
CA ALA A 2 9.30 12.25 8.63
C ALA A 2 9.01 11.08 7.67
N SER A 3 8.29 10.05 8.12
CA SER A 3 7.88 8.96 7.23
C SER A 3 6.94 9.49 6.14
N GLN A 4 6.96 8.85 4.97
CA GLN A 4 5.95 9.08 3.93
C GLN A 4 4.54 8.64 4.37
N PHE A 5 4.47 7.77 5.37
CA PHE A 5 3.21 7.24 5.88
C PHE A 5 2.80 7.97 7.16
N ASN A 6 1.50 8.15 7.32
CA ASN A 6 0.95 8.56 8.61
C ASN A 6 1.04 7.40 9.61
N ALA A 7 0.88 7.72 10.90
CA ALA A 7 1.03 6.74 11.98
C ALA A 7 0.13 5.49 11.83
N THR A 8 -1.07 5.64 11.26
CA THR A 8 -1.99 4.52 11.01
C THR A 8 -1.44 3.58 9.95
N ALA A 9 -1.02 4.12 8.81
CA ALA A 9 -0.43 3.32 7.74
C ALA A 9 0.88 2.66 8.18
N GLU A 10 1.73 3.35 8.95
CA GLU A 10 2.93 2.73 9.50
C GLU A 10 2.61 1.55 10.43
N ARG A 11 1.63 1.70 11.32
CA ARG A 11 1.18 0.62 12.21
C ARG A 11 0.71 -0.57 11.38
N ASP A 12 -0.16 -0.36 10.40
CA ASP A 12 -0.72 -1.45 9.62
C ASP A 12 0.34 -2.14 8.75
N VAL A 13 1.33 -1.39 8.23
CA VAL A 13 2.49 -1.96 7.53
C VAL A 13 3.32 -2.88 8.43
N ARG A 14 3.45 -2.56 9.72
CA ARG A 14 4.14 -3.42 10.69
C ARG A 14 3.32 -4.69 11.00
N GLU A 15 2.02 -4.53 11.17
CA GLU A 15 1.16 -5.58 11.75
C GLU A 15 0.55 -6.54 10.73
N ALA A 16 0.25 -6.07 9.51
CA ALA A 16 -0.47 -6.89 8.52
C ALA A 16 0.33 -8.12 8.05
N GLN A 17 -0.33 -9.22 7.72
CA GLN A 17 0.35 -10.40 7.16
C GLN A 17 0.82 -10.18 5.71
N PHE A 18 0.05 -9.42 4.93
CA PHE A 18 0.32 -9.08 3.54
C PHE A 18 0.47 -7.57 3.41
N CYS A 19 1.44 -7.14 2.60
CA CYS A 19 1.73 -5.74 2.32
C CYS A 19 2.31 -5.62 0.91
N ARG A 20 1.72 -4.77 0.06
CA ARG A 20 2.21 -4.48 -1.28
C ARG A 20 1.94 -3.02 -1.66
N VAL A 21 2.72 -2.51 -2.60
CA VAL A 21 2.40 -1.28 -3.32
C VAL A 21 1.76 -1.69 -4.65
N ALA A 22 0.61 -1.12 -4.96
CA ALA A 22 -0.16 -1.43 -6.15
C ALA A 22 -0.33 -0.18 -7.02
N ILE A 23 0.00 -0.32 -8.29
CA ILE A 23 -0.27 0.67 -9.33
C ILE A 23 -1.54 0.24 -10.06
N TYR A 24 -2.56 1.07 -9.99
CA TYR A 24 -3.83 0.83 -10.66
C TYR A 24 -3.91 1.53 -12.02
N PRO A 25 -4.79 1.05 -12.92
CA PRO A 25 -5.03 1.70 -14.18
C PRO A 25 -5.53 3.14 -13.99
N PRO A 26 -5.25 4.03 -14.95
CA PRO A 26 -5.81 5.37 -14.95
C PRO A 26 -7.33 5.33 -14.90
N VAL A 27 -7.93 6.21 -14.10
CA VAL A 27 -9.38 6.39 -14.03
C VAL A 27 -9.73 7.84 -14.32
N ARG A 28 -10.91 8.07 -14.90
CA ARG A 28 -11.37 9.42 -15.23
C ARG A 28 -11.38 10.29 -13.97
N GLY A 29 -10.75 11.46 -14.05
CA GLY A 29 -10.63 12.40 -12.93
C GLY A 29 -9.39 12.19 -12.05
N TRP A 30 -8.53 11.21 -12.37
CA TRP A 30 -7.25 11.00 -11.72
C TRP A 30 -6.11 11.37 -12.67
N VAL A 31 -5.16 12.19 -12.22
CA VAL A 31 -3.98 12.57 -13.00
C VAL A 31 -2.79 11.71 -12.55
N GLY A 32 -2.11 11.07 -13.50
CA GLY A 32 -0.95 10.21 -13.24
C GLY A 32 -1.30 8.77 -12.88
N GLU A 33 -0.28 8.01 -12.45
CA GLU A 33 -0.46 6.64 -11.97
C GLU A 33 -1.15 6.63 -10.61
N ARG A 34 -2.13 5.75 -10.42
CA ARG A 34 -2.87 5.64 -9.16
C ARG A 34 -2.19 4.61 -8.27
N VAL A 35 -1.34 5.08 -7.36
CA VAL A 35 -0.53 4.24 -6.48
C VAL A 35 -1.15 4.11 -5.10
N HIS A 36 -1.28 2.88 -4.61
CA HIS A 36 -1.79 2.60 -3.27
C HIS A 36 -0.87 1.67 -2.50
N LEU A 37 -0.75 1.90 -1.20
CA LEU A 37 -0.24 0.95 -0.24
C LEU A 37 -1.41 0.08 0.24
N GLU A 38 -1.26 -1.23 0.08
CA GLU A 38 -2.26 -2.22 0.46
C GLU A 38 -1.71 -3.09 1.57
N VAL A 39 -2.50 -3.25 2.63
CA VAL A 39 -2.18 -4.08 3.79
C VAL A 39 -3.38 -4.94 4.10
N SER A 40 -3.18 -6.19 4.50
CA SER A 40 -4.28 -7.06 4.96
C SER A 40 -3.74 -8.30 5.67
N ASN A 41 -4.58 -8.96 6.46
CA ASN A 41 -4.33 -10.31 6.97
C ASN A 41 -4.88 -11.42 6.06
N SER A 42 -5.50 -11.07 4.92
CA SER A 42 -5.88 -12.02 3.87
C SER A 42 -5.46 -11.48 2.49
N LEU A 43 -4.93 -12.35 1.63
CA LEU A 43 -4.57 -11.99 0.25
C LEU A 43 -5.81 -11.56 -0.56
N GLU A 44 -6.98 -12.14 -0.26
CA GLU A 44 -8.22 -11.92 -1.00
C GLU A 44 -8.78 -10.51 -0.80
N THR A 45 -8.40 -9.84 0.29
CA THR A 45 -8.89 -8.52 0.68
C THR A 45 -7.92 -7.38 0.38
N LEU A 46 -6.77 -7.68 -0.23
CA LEU A 46 -5.87 -6.65 -0.75
C LEU A 46 -6.59 -5.78 -1.81
N GLY A 47 -6.41 -4.46 -1.73
CA GLY A 47 -7.11 -3.51 -2.60
C GLY A 47 -8.50 -3.09 -2.09
N THR A 48 -8.86 -3.48 -0.86
CA THR A 48 -10.12 -3.11 -0.20
C THR A 48 -9.86 -2.54 1.20
N THR A 49 -10.90 -1.95 1.79
CA THR A 49 -10.91 -1.60 3.21
C THR A 49 -11.89 -2.53 3.92
N ASP A 50 -11.39 -3.38 4.82
CA ASP A 50 -12.20 -4.34 5.56
C ASP A 50 -11.69 -4.50 6.99
N ALA A 51 -12.54 -4.17 7.96
CA ALA A 51 -12.17 -4.23 9.37
C ALA A 51 -11.95 -5.66 9.87
N LYS A 52 -12.63 -6.67 9.30
CA LYS A 52 -12.53 -8.06 9.77
C LYS A 52 -11.16 -8.68 9.47
N THR A 53 -10.61 -8.35 8.31
CA THR A 53 -9.28 -8.81 7.87
C THR A 53 -8.18 -7.80 8.15
N GLY A 54 -8.50 -6.65 8.76
CA GLY A 54 -7.57 -5.54 8.93
C GLY A 54 -7.05 -5.01 7.60
N ALA A 55 -7.85 -5.10 6.53
CA ALA A 55 -7.47 -4.61 5.21
C ALA A 55 -7.52 -3.08 5.19
N GLY A 56 -6.41 -2.49 4.76
CA GLY A 56 -6.22 -1.06 4.61
C GLY A 56 -5.77 -0.71 3.19
N TYR A 57 -6.29 0.41 2.70
CA TYR A 57 -6.07 0.90 1.35
C TYR A 57 -5.70 2.38 1.38
N TYR A 58 -4.41 2.67 1.25
CA TYR A 58 -3.84 3.99 1.49
C TYR A 58 -3.30 4.63 0.21
N LEU A 59 -3.68 5.88 -0.05
CA LEU A 59 -3.15 6.64 -1.17
C LEU A 59 -1.67 6.98 -0.93
N VAL A 60 -0.84 6.78 -1.96
CA VAL A 60 0.58 7.15 -1.98
C VAL A 60 0.75 8.45 -2.77
N VAL A 61 1.53 9.38 -2.23
CA VAL A 61 1.78 10.71 -2.83
C VAL A 61 3.14 10.80 -3.54
N ASP A 62 4.19 10.21 -2.96
CA ASP A 62 5.58 10.44 -3.37
C ASP A 62 6.12 9.45 -4.43
N GLY A 63 5.28 8.53 -4.93
CA GLY A 63 5.66 7.57 -5.97
C GLY A 63 5.72 6.12 -5.47
N ALA A 64 5.67 5.18 -6.42
CA ALA A 64 5.52 3.76 -6.11
C ALA A 64 6.79 3.11 -5.55
N GLU A 65 7.97 3.50 -6.05
CA GLU A 65 9.25 2.95 -5.58
C GLU A 65 9.61 3.49 -4.20
N GLU A 66 9.38 4.78 -3.98
CA GLU A 66 9.59 5.46 -2.70
C GLU A 66 8.71 4.86 -1.61
N ALA A 67 7.43 4.63 -1.90
CA ALA A 67 6.52 3.98 -0.96
C ALA A 67 6.90 2.52 -0.71
N ARG A 68 7.34 1.78 -1.74
CA ARG A 68 7.78 0.40 -1.59
C ARG A 68 9.00 0.30 -0.68
N ALA A 69 9.99 1.18 -0.90
CA ALA A 69 11.20 1.24 -0.09
C ALA A 69 10.88 1.57 1.38
N GLU A 70 10.01 2.56 1.61
CA GLU A 70 9.61 2.96 2.95
C GLU A 70 8.80 1.87 3.67
N ALA A 71 7.85 1.22 2.97
CA ALA A 71 7.09 0.11 3.51
C ALA A 71 8.01 -1.07 3.88
N ALA A 72 8.98 -1.40 3.01
CA ALA A 72 9.95 -2.44 3.28
C ALA A 72 10.83 -2.11 4.50
N ARG A 73 11.27 -0.85 4.63
CA ARG A 73 12.02 -0.37 5.79
C ARG A 73 11.24 -0.49 7.09
N ILE A 74 9.97 -0.06 7.11
CA ILE A 74 9.11 -0.10 8.30
C ILE A 74 8.82 -1.55 8.71
N ARG A 75 8.57 -2.41 7.73
CA ARG A 75 8.19 -3.81 7.94
C ARG A 75 9.37 -4.73 8.23
N GLY A 76 10.59 -4.32 7.88
CA GLY A 76 11.80 -5.14 8.01
C GLY A 76 11.85 -6.33 7.04
N ARG A 77 11.05 -6.34 5.97
CA ARG A 77 11.06 -7.36 4.91
C ARG A 77 10.59 -6.79 3.58
N ALA A 78 10.85 -7.51 2.49
CA ALA A 78 10.47 -7.09 1.15
C ALA A 78 8.96 -6.82 1.02
N VAL A 79 8.63 -5.78 0.26
CA VAL A 79 7.28 -5.39 -0.13
C VAL A 79 7.23 -5.41 -1.64
N GLU A 80 6.22 -6.09 -2.19
CA GLU A 80 6.04 -6.21 -3.63
C GLU A 80 5.51 -4.91 -4.23
N LEU A 81 5.89 -4.65 -5.48
CA LEU A 81 5.27 -3.63 -6.32
C LEU A 81 4.59 -4.32 -7.48
N VAL A 82 3.28 -4.12 -7.60
CA VAL A 82 2.43 -4.79 -8.58
C VAL A 82 1.68 -3.78 -9.44
N ARG A 83 1.44 -4.13 -10.70
CA ARG A 83 0.48 -3.42 -11.57
C ARG A 83 -0.81 -4.23 -11.59
N VAL A 84 -1.90 -3.64 -11.13
CA VAL A 84 -3.21 -4.30 -11.03
C VAL A 84 -3.99 -4.05 -12.32
N GLY A 85 -4.59 -5.10 -12.90
CA GLY A 85 -5.44 -4.97 -14.08
C GLY A 85 -4.70 -4.64 -15.39
N ALA A 86 -3.39 -4.93 -15.44
CA ALA A 86 -2.62 -4.96 -16.68
C ALA A 86 -2.89 -6.24 -17.48
#